data_AF-A0A183V2D1-F1
#
_entry.id   AF-A0A183V2D1-F1
#
_cell.length_a   1.000
_cell.length_b   1.000
_cell.length_c   1.000
_cell.angle_alpha   90.00
_cell.angle_beta   90.00
_cell.angle_gamma   90.00
#
_symmetry.space_group_name_H-M   'P 1'
#
loop_
_entity.id
_entity.type
_entity.pdbx_description
1 polymer ?
#
loop_
_entity_poly.entity_id
_entity_poly.type
_entity_poly.pdbx_seq_one_letter_code
_entity_poly.pdbx_strand_id
1 'polypeptide(L)'
;MFNENCGAQQRYAIGVHFRTFSECDVQNNAKRADLYQKMIAQNPCEPTEEERQEMAITKLRYMQFREKESSSASLGFRIEAAKMPGGVLKKSFKKVKTRDEVADTLHAFFGDRSEMVRKQLLYRLRRMREAAQQSYFFKHHEVVGSSLLLIYDDVHAGVWMIDFAKSVPVEGHIMDHRSEWQLGNHEDGYFTGLDNLIKVEFSHRSFYLFIFLLLSIHHYRRNGATMMRTVG
;
A
#
# COMPACT_ATOMS: atom_id res chain seq x y z
N MET A 1 34.87 22.37 -10.90
CA MET A 1 33.76 23.28 -10.54
C MET A 1 32.50 22.69 -11.15
N PHE A 2 31.72 21.95 -10.36
CA PHE A 2 30.39 21.49 -10.78
C PHE A 2 29.42 22.66 -10.65
N ASN A 3 28.75 22.98 -11.75
CA ASN A 3 27.84 24.11 -11.84
C ASN A 3 26.54 23.79 -11.08
N GLU A 4 26.27 24.50 -9.99
CA GLU A 4 25.12 24.33 -9.08
C GLU A 4 23.79 24.93 -9.61
N ASN A 5 23.53 24.90 -10.92
CA ASN A 5 22.31 25.50 -11.47
C ASN A 5 21.62 24.62 -12.53
N CYS A 6 21.14 23.45 -12.10
CA CYS A 6 20.04 22.75 -12.77
C CYS A 6 19.07 22.30 -11.68
N GLY A 7 17.89 22.93 -11.63
CA GLY A 7 16.90 22.71 -10.56
C GLY A 7 16.62 21.22 -10.39
N ALA A 8 16.90 20.68 -9.21
CA ALA A 8 16.63 19.29 -8.90
C ALA A 8 15.13 19.02 -9.05
N GLN A 9 14.73 18.37 -10.15
CA GLN A 9 13.33 17.99 -10.39
C GLN A 9 12.85 17.18 -9.20
N GLN A 10 11.86 17.72 -8.46
CA GLN A 10 11.48 17.16 -7.18
C GLN A 10 10.69 15.87 -7.41
N ARG A 11 11.36 14.73 -7.19
CA ARG A 11 10.77 13.40 -7.33
C ARG A 11 10.20 12.93 -5.99
N TYR A 12 8.94 12.49 -6.03
CA TYR A 12 8.20 11.91 -4.92
C TYR A 12 8.15 10.40 -5.10
N ALA A 13 8.22 9.66 -4.00
CA ALA A 13 8.25 8.20 -4.07
C ALA A 13 7.43 7.60 -2.93
N ILE A 14 6.66 6.56 -3.20
CA ILE A 14 5.98 5.76 -2.18
C ILE A 14 6.21 4.27 -2.44
N GLY A 15 6.56 3.55 -1.37
CA GLY A 15 6.76 2.10 -1.37
C GLY A 15 5.52 1.39 -0.84
N VAL A 16 4.95 0.51 -1.64
CA VAL A 16 3.83 -0.36 -1.30
C VAL A 16 4.32 -1.79 -1.23
N HIS A 17 4.17 -2.45 -0.09
CA HIS A 17 4.71 -3.77 0.16
C HIS A 17 3.61 -4.81 0.33
N PHE A 18 3.79 -5.98 -0.28
CA PHE A 18 2.80 -7.08 -0.25
C PHE A 18 3.07 -8.04 0.90
N ARG A 19 2.45 -9.22 0.87
CA ARG A 19 2.58 -10.26 1.89
C ARG A 19 4.02 -10.52 2.32
N THR A 20 4.19 -10.87 3.59
CA THR A 20 5.50 -10.81 4.25
C THR A 20 6.12 -12.11 4.69
N PHE A 21 5.36 -13.21 4.73
CA PHE A 21 5.85 -14.52 5.16
C PHE A 21 5.57 -15.59 4.11
N SER A 22 6.56 -16.46 3.91
CA SER A 22 6.49 -17.61 3.01
C SER A 22 6.17 -18.90 3.77
N GLU A 23 5.92 -19.99 3.04
CA GLU A 23 5.71 -21.30 3.68
C GLU A 23 6.91 -21.77 4.52
N CYS A 24 8.14 -21.48 4.09
CA CYS A 24 9.35 -21.79 4.88
C CYS A 24 9.36 -21.06 6.23
N ASP A 25 8.80 -19.85 6.29
CA ASP A 25 8.67 -19.12 7.55
C ASP A 25 7.62 -19.74 8.47
N VAL A 26 6.62 -20.44 7.92
CA VAL A 26 5.59 -21.15 8.69
C VAL A 26 6.16 -22.39 9.35
N GLN A 27 7.05 -23.11 8.68
CA GLN A 27 7.66 -24.34 9.19
C GLN A 27 8.75 -24.09 10.25
N ASN A 28 9.27 -22.85 10.32
CA ASN A 28 10.33 -22.49 11.25
C ASN A 28 9.81 -22.06 12.63
N ASN A 29 9.94 -22.96 13.61
CA ASN A 29 9.52 -22.74 14.99
C ASN A 29 10.59 -22.10 15.89
N ALA A 30 11.70 -21.62 15.34
CA ALA A 30 12.75 -20.97 16.12
C ALA A 30 12.25 -19.65 16.75
N LYS A 31 12.34 -19.57 18.08
CA LYS A 31 11.95 -18.38 18.85
C LYS A 31 13.06 -17.33 18.85
N ARG A 32 12.67 -16.05 18.81
CA ARG A 32 13.56 -14.91 18.68
C ARG A 32 13.18 -13.79 19.65
N ALA A 33 14.11 -13.44 20.54
CA ALA A 33 13.94 -12.35 21.48
C ALA A 33 13.85 -10.98 20.77
N ASP A 34 14.60 -10.76 19.69
CA ASP A 34 14.59 -9.47 18.98
C ASP A 34 13.23 -9.14 18.34
N LEU A 35 12.49 -10.17 17.91
CA LEU A 35 11.14 -10.00 17.36
C LEU A 35 10.11 -9.70 18.45
N TYR A 36 10.24 -10.35 19.61
CA TYR A 36 9.42 -10.04 20.78
C TYR A 36 9.61 -8.59 21.22
N GLN A 37 10.86 -8.13 21.33
CA GLN A 37 11.19 -6.73 21.69
C GLN A 37 10.57 -5.72 20.70
N LYS A 38 10.58 -6.03 19.40
CA LYS A 38 9.92 -5.21 18.37
C LYS A 38 8.40 -5.21 18.50
N MET A 39 7.79 -6.35 18.84
CA MET A 39 6.35 -6.47 19.06
C MET A 39 5.91 -5.60 20.24
N ILE A 40 6.54 -5.74 21.41
CA ILE A 40 6.16 -4.97 22.61
C ILE A 40 6.41 -3.48 22.44
N ALA A 41 7.47 -3.08 21.73
CA ALA A 41 7.74 -1.68 21.44
C ALA A 41 6.63 -1.02 20.58
N GLN A 42 5.88 -1.83 19.83
CA GLN A 42 4.75 -1.37 19.02
C GLN A 42 3.40 -1.53 19.74
N ASN A 43 3.18 -2.67 20.39
CA ASN A 43 1.98 -2.95 21.17
C ASN A 43 2.32 -3.82 22.40
N PRO A 44 2.47 -3.22 23.59
CA PRO A 44 2.80 -3.94 24.83
C PRO A 44 1.76 -4.97 25.27
N CYS A 45 0.51 -4.88 24.76
CA CYS A 45 -0.59 -5.76 25.13
C CYS A 45 -0.77 -6.94 24.17
N GLU A 46 -0.05 -6.98 23.05
CA GLU A 46 -0.20 -8.05 22.04
C GLU A 46 0.33 -9.43 22.47
N PRO A 47 1.47 -9.57 23.19
CA PRO A 47 1.99 -10.89 23.50
C PRO A 47 1.11 -11.65 24.52
N THR A 48 1.00 -12.97 24.34
CA THR A 48 0.35 -13.88 25.29
C THR A 48 1.16 -14.00 26.58
N GLU A 49 0.58 -14.62 27.61
CA GLU A 49 1.28 -14.82 28.88
C GLU A 49 2.52 -15.72 28.71
N GLU A 50 2.42 -16.77 27.90
CA GLU A 50 3.54 -17.66 27.58
C GLU A 50 4.65 -16.91 26.83
N GLU A 51 4.30 -16.08 25.85
CA GLU A 51 5.27 -15.25 25.10
C GLU A 51 5.96 -14.22 26.02
N ARG A 52 5.27 -13.73 27.06
CA ARG A 52 5.86 -12.83 28.08
C ARG A 52 6.86 -13.55 28.98
N GLN A 53 6.53 -14.77 29.41
CA GLN A 53 7.42 -15.57 30.25
C GLN A 53 8.72 -15.93 29.51
N GLU A 54 8.61 -16.27 28.22
CA GLU A 54 9.78 -16.64 27.41
C GLU A 54 10.54 -15.44 26.84
N MET A 55 9.90 -14.26 26.74
CA MET A 55 10.45 -13.06 26.12
C MET A 55 10.94 -13.27 24.68
N ALA A 56 10.33 -14.21 23.96
CA ALA A 56 10.71 -14.57 22.60
C ALA A 56 9.47 -15.09 21.83
N ILE A 57 9.42 -14.82 20.53
CA ILE A 57 8.35 -15.29 19.64
C ILE A 57 8.93 -15.86 18.35
N THR A 58 8.16 -16.70 17.66
CA THR A 58 8.57 -17.20 16.33
C THR A 58 8.51 -16.09 15.29
N LYS A 59 9.23 -16.29 14.17
CA LYS A 59 9.15 -15.36 13.04
C LYS A 59 7.72 -15.26 12.52
N LEU A 60 7.05 -16.39 12.28
CA LEU A 60 5.67 -16.44 11.81
C LEU A 60 4.73 -15.58 12.68
N ARG A 61 4.79 -15.78 13.99
CA ARG A 61 3.96 -15.03 14.96
C ARG A 61 4.16 -13.52 14.86
N TYR A 62 5.41 -13.08 14.71
CA TYR A 62 5.73 -11.67 14.50
C TYR A 62 5.20 -11.14 13.15
N MET A 63 5.29 -11.94 12.08
CA MET A 63 4.76 -11.54 10.77
C MET A 63 3.23 -11.40 10.82
N GLN A 64 2.52 -12.35 11.44
CA GLN A 64 1.06 -12.29 11.64
C GLN A 64 0.65 -11.05 12.45
N PHE A 65 1.39 -10.72 13.51
CA PHE A 65 1.18 -9.47 14.25
C PHE A 65 1.33 -8.25 13.35
N ARG A 66 2.40 -8.18 12.54
CA ARG A 66 2.61 -7.06 11.62
C ARG A 66 1.51 -6.92 10.58
N GLU A 67 1.00 -8.03 10.07
CA GLU A 67 -0.08 -8.03 9.09
C GLU A 67 -1.40 -7.57 9.70
N LYS A 68 -1.73 -8.03 10.91
CA LYS A 68 -2.88 -7.54 11.72
C LYS A 68 -2.77 -6.06 12.05
N GLU A 69 -1.56 -5.57 12.27
CA GLU A 69 -1.30 -4.16 12.56
C GLU A 69 -1.20 -3.26 11.31
N SER A 70 -1.53 -3.76 10.12
CA SER A 70 -1.47 -2.97 8.89
C SER A 70 -2.63 -3.30 7.96
N SER A 71 -2.70 -2.60 6.83
CA SER A 71 -3.64 -2.94 5.76
C SER A 71 -3.28 -4.24 5.03
N SER A 72 -2.16 -4.90 5.33
CA SER A 72 -1.77 -6.15 4.67
C SER A 72 -2.81 -7.25 4.85
N ALA A 73 -3.41 -7.39 6.05
CA ALA A 73 -4.42 -8.42 6.31
C ALA A 73 -5.74 -8.20 5.55
N SER A 74 -6.16 -6.94 5.35
CA SER A 74 -7.46 -6.61 4.75
C SER A 74 -7.37 -6.27 3.26
N LEU A 75 -6.27 -5.67 2.82
CA LEU A 75 -6.08 -5.18 1.46
C LEU A 75 -5.01 -5.94 0.68
N GLY A 76 -4.20 -6.81 1.31
CA GLY A 76 -3.12 -7.54 0.64
C GLY A 76 -1.83 -6.73 0.43
N PHE A 77 -1.78 -5.48 0.92
CA PHE A 77 -0.59 -4.63 0.87
C PHE A 77 -0.57 -3.63 2.02
N ARG A 78 0.59 -3.00 2.26
CA ARG A 78 0.71 -1.83 3.14
C ARG A 78 1.70 -0.81 2.59
N ILE A 79 1.55 0.43 3.02
CA ILE A 79 2.50 1.50 2.71
C ILE A 79 3.67 1.39 3.69
N GLU A 80 4.90 1.32 3.19
CA GLU A 80 6.11 1.21 4.03
C GLU A 80 6.75 2.59 4.27
N ALA A 81 6.95 3.36 3.21
CA ALA A 81 7.57 4.68 3.29
C ALA A 81 7.10 5.57 2.13
N ALA A 82 7.11 6.88 2.36
CA ALA A 82 6.77 7.87 1.35
C ALA A 82 7.67 9.11 1.49
N LYS A 83 8.29 9.53 0.40
CA LYS A 83 8.89 10.85 0.24
C LYS A 83 7.83 11.79 -0.30
N MET A 84 7.26 12.60 0.59
CA MET A 84 6.11 13.46 0.32
C MET A 84 6.47 14.69 -0.52
N PRO A 85 5.48 15.35 -1.16
CA PRO A 85 5.56 16.77 -1.52
C PRO A 85 6.26 17.60 -0.44
N GLY A 86 7.25 18.42 -0.83
CA GLY A 86 8.10 19.17 0.12
C GLY A 86 9.35 18.41 0.60
N GLY A 87 9.56 17.17 0.17
CA GLY A 87 10.79 16.41 0.42
C GLY A 87 10.86 15.66 1.75
N VAL A 88 9.82 15.77 2.58
CA VAL A 88 9.75 15.09 3.88
C VAL A 88 9.60 13.57 3.69
N LEU A 89 10.57 12.82 4.20
CA LEU A 89 10.51 11.36 4.22
C LEU A 89 9.72 10.89 5.43
N LYS A 90 8.55 10.31 5.19
CA LYS A 90 7.72 9.68 6.21
C LYS A 90 7.93 8.16 6.18
N LYS A 91 8.26 7.58 7.34
CA LYS A 91 8.47 6.12 7.53
C LYS A 91 7.45 5.48 8.48
N SER A 92 6.58 6.28 9.11
CA SER A 92 5.62 5.79 10.11
C SER A 92 4.22 5.62 9.51
N PHE A 93 4.04 4.59 8.70
CA PHE A 93 2.72 4.17 8.19
C PHE A 93 2.16 2.95 8.92
N LYS A 94 2.81 2.54 10.03
CA LYS A 94 2.45 1.37 10.84
C LYS A 94 1.03 1.38 11.43
N LYS A 95 0.34 2.52 11.40
CA LYS A 95 -1.05 2.65 11.90
C LYS A 95 -2.07 2.81 10.78
N VAL A 96 -1.65 2.81 9.51
CA VAL A 96 -2.54 2.85 8.35
C VAL A 96 -3.04 1.43 8.11
N LYS A 97 -4.30 1.18 8.47
CA LYS A 97 -4.92 -0.15 8.46
C LYS A 97 -6.16 -0.21 7.58
N THR A 98 -6.97 0.83 7.59
CA THR A 98 -8.26 0.83 6.88
C THR A 98 -8.11 1.29 5.44
N ARG A 99 -9.08 0.91 4.61
CA ARG A 99 -9.14 1.35 3.21
C ARG A 99 -9.16 2.88 3.09
N ASP A 100 -9.89 3.54 3.97
CA ASP A 100 -10.02 5.01 3.97
C ASP A 100 -8.72 5.68 4.39
N GLU A 101 -8.03 5.17 5.42
CA GLU A 101 -6.71 5.69 5.82
C GLU A 101 -5.66 5.51 4.71
N VAL A 102 -5.70 4.39 3.98
CA VAL A 102 -4.84 4.17 2.81
C VAL A 102 -5.18 5.17 1.70
N ALA A 103 -6.47 5.36 1.42
CA ALA A 103 -6.92 6.32 0.41
C ALA A 103 -6.50 7.75 0.74
N ASP A 104 -6.69 8.17 1.99
CA ASP A 104 -6.27 9.49 2.47
C ASP A 104 -4.75 9.64 2.43
N THR A 105 -3.99 8.58 2.75
CA THR A 105 -2.53 8.58 2.63
C THR A 105 -2.07 8.74 1.19
N LEU A 106 -2.69 8.02 0.25
CA LEU A 106 -2.38 8.13 -1.18
C LEU A 106 -2.79 9.49 -1.73
N HIS A 107 -3.95 10.02 -1.33
CA HIS A 107 -4.35 11.38 -1.68
C HIS A 107 -3.34 12.40 -1.15
N ALA A 108 -2.93 12.33 0.11
CA ALA A 108 -1.93 13.23 0.67
C ALA A 108 -0.58 13.09 -0.07
N PHE A 109 -0.23 11.88 -0.50
CA PHE A 109 0.98 11.62 -1.28
C PHE A 109 0.91 12.27 -2.66
N PHE A 110 -0.23 12.23 -3.35
CA PHE A 110 -0.43 12.92 -4.63
C PHE A 110 -0.64 14.43 -4.49
N GLY A 111 -1.17 14.88 -3.36
CA GLY A 111 -1.60 16.27 -3.14
C GLY A 111 -2.70 16.69 -4.11
N ASP A 112 -2.82 18.01 -4.31
CA ASP A 112 -3.72 18.60 -5.33
C ASP A 112 -3.19 18.45 -6.76
N ARG A 113 -2.05 17.77 -6.94
CA ARG A 113 -1.36 17.69 -8.23
C ARG A 113 -2.17 16.94 -9.28
N SER A 114 -1.79 17.26 -10.52
CA SER A 114 -2.48 16.98 -11.76
C SER A 114 -3.13 15.60 -11.79
N GLU A 115 -4.44 15.59 -12.06
CA GLU A 115 -5.19 14.40 -12.46
C GLU A 115 -4.45 13.53 -13.50
N MET A 116 -3.58 14.14 -14.31
CA MET A 116 -2.72 13.44 -15.25
C MET A 116 -1.78 12.43 -14.58
N VAL A 117 -1.12 12.78 -13.47
CA VAL A 117 -0.20 11.89 -12.75
C VAL A 117 -0.94 10.66 -12.24
N ARG A 118 -2.11 10.87 -11.60
CA ARG A 118 -2.97 9.78 -11.12
C ARG A 118 -3.42 8.87 -12.28
N LYS A 119 -3.87 9.45 -13.40
CA LYS A 119 -4.23 8.69 -14.61
C LYS A 119 -3.05 7.87 -15.15
N GLN A 120 -1.86 8.45 -15.19
CA GLN A 120 -0.64 7.75 -15.64
C GLN A 120 -0.28 6.57 -14.73
N LEU A 121 -0.32 6.75 -13.40
CA LEU A 121 -0.03 5.67 -12.45
C LEU A 121 -1.05 4.56 -12.56
N LEU A 122 -2.33 4.92 -12.61
CA LEU A 122 -3.41 3.97 -12.75
C LEU A 122 -3.32 3.15 -14.05
N TYR A 123 -3.02 3.82 -15.17
CA TYR A 123 -2.76 3.14 -16.43
C TYR A 123 -1.59 2.16 -16.29
N ARG A 124 -0.48 2.59 -15.69
CA ARG A 124 0.70 1.73 -15.47
C ARG A 124 0.41 0.55 -14.54
N LEU A 125 -0.31 0.74 -13.44
CA LEU A 125 -0.71 -0.34 -12.53
C LEU A 125 -1.54 -1.40 -13.24
N ARG A 126 -2.49 -0.99 -14.09
CA ARG A 126 -3.32 -1.92 -14.88
C ARG A 126 -2.50 -2.69 -15.91
N ARG A 127 -1.64 -1.99 -16.66
CA ARG A 127 -0.74 -2.62 -17.64
C ARG A 127 0.24 -3.59 -16.98
N MET A 128 0.78 -3.21 -15.83
CA MET A 128 1.66 -4.06 -15.02
C MET A 128 0.94 -5.32 -14.56
N ARG A 129 -0.29 -5.18 -14.03
CA ARG A 129 -1.12 -6.33 -13.64
C ARG A 129 -1.36 -7.28 -14.81
N GLU A 130 -1.78 -6.75 -15.96
CA GLU A 130 -2.02 -7.55 -17.18
C GLU A 130 -0.76 -8.32 -17.62
N ALA A 131 0.39 -7.65 -17.64
CA ALA A 131 1.66 -8.27 -18.02
C ALA A 131 2.11 -9.33 -16.99
N ALA A 132 2.00 -9.04 -15.70
CA ALA A 132 2.37 -9.95 -14.62
C ALA A 132 1.51 -11.23 -14.65
N GLN A 133 0.19 -11.10 -14.86
CA GLN A 133 -0.74 -12.23 -14.98
C GLN A 133 -0.40 -13.17 -16.14
N GLN A 134 0.19 -12.65 -17.22
CA GLN A 134 0.59 -13.47 -18.38
C GLN A 134 2.00 -14.05 -18.23
N SER A 135 2.80 -13.52 -17.30
CA SER A 135 4.20 -13.91 -17.15
C SER A 135 4.35 -15.35 -16.64
N TYR A 136 5.37 -16.04 -17.16
CA TYR A 136 5.75 -17.34 -16.64
C TYR A 136 6.22 -17.24 -15.18
N PHE A 137 6.94 -16.16 -14.84
CA PHE A 137 7.48 -15.94 -13.50
C PHE A 137 6.38 -15.98 -12.44
N PHE A 138 5.36 -15.13 -12.53
CA PHE A 138 4.29 -15.08 -11.52
C PHE A 138 3.58 -16.43 -11.40
N LYS A 139 3.19 -17.05 -12.52
CA LYS A 139 2.51 -18.35 -12.51
C LYS A 139 3.24 -19.48 -11.76
N HIS A 140 4.56 -19.37 -11.57
CA HIS A 140 5.39 -20.43 -10.99
C HIS A 140 6.26 -19.95 -9.83
N HIS A 141 5.99 -18.78 -9.25
CA HIS A 141 6.76 -18.27 -8.11
C HIS A 141 5.84 -17.72 -7.03
N GLU A 142 6.11 -18.11 -5.78
CA GLU A 142 5.57 -17.44 -4.61
C GLU A 142 6.28 -16.09 -4.48
N VAL A 143 5.55 -14.97 -4.65
CA VAL A 143 6.11 -13.62 -4.73
C VAL A 143 5.97 -12.88 -3.39
N VAL A 144 6.65 -13.40 -2.36
CA VAL A 144 6.64 -12.82 -1.01
C VAL A 144 7.71 -11.73 -0.83
N GLY A 145 7.37 -10.69 -0.06
CA GLY A 145 8.31 -9.65 0.34
C GLY A 145 8.69 -8.64 -0.74
N SER A 146 8.03 -8.69 -1.88
CA SER A 146 8.18 -7.74 -2.97
C SER A 146 7.42 -6.43 -2.70
N SER A 147 7.79 -5.39 -3.44
CA SER A 147 7.17 -4.07 -3.32
C SER A 147 6.88 -3.44 -4.68
N LEU A 148 5.92 -2.52 -4.73
CA LEU A 148 5.82 -1.51 -5.77
C LEU A 148 6.47 -0.21 -5.32
N LEU A 149 7.29 0.36 -6.19
CA LEU A 149 7.82 1.71 -6.05
C LEU A 149 7.08 2.62 -7.02
N LEU A 150 6.28 3.55 -6.50
CA LEU A 150 5.60 4.55 -7.30
C LEU A 150 6.42 5.84 -7.21
N ILE A 151 6.87 6.36 -8.35
CA ILE A 151 7.64 7.61 -8.42
C ILE A 151 6.91 8.55 -9.34
N TYR A 152 6.85 9.83 -8.98
CA TYR A 152 6.35 10.84 -9.89
C TYR A 152 7.03 12.19 -9.68
N ASP A 153 6.94 13.03 -10.71
CA ASP A 153 7.24 14.45 -10.71
C ASP A 153 6.03 15.23 -11.27
N ASP A 154 6.19 16.52 -11.54
CA ASP A 154 5.07 17.37 -11.99
C ASP A 154 4.48 16.97 -13.36
N VAL A 155 5.19 16.14 -14.14
CA VAL A 155 4.83 15.76 -15.51
C VAL A 155 4.65 14.25 -15.66
N HIS A 156 5.56 13.47 -15.08
CA HIS A 156 5.66 12.03 -15.29
C HIS A 156 5.39 11.25 -14.02
N ALA A 157 4.79 10.08 -14.20
CA ALA A 157 4.63 9.11 -13.12
C ALA A 157 5.14 7.74 -13.57
N GLY A 158 5.48 6.86 -12.63
CA GLY A 158 6.04 5.56 -12.92
C GLY A 158 5.78 4.58 -11.78
N VAL A 159 5.76 3.30 -12.13
CA VAL A 159 5.53 2.19 -11.18
C VAL A 159 6.51 1.08 -11.55
N TRP A 160 7.24 0.58 -10.57
CA TRP A 160 8.18 -0.54 -10.74
C TRP A 160 7.94 -1.59 -9.66
N MET A 161 8.03 -2.86 -10.03
CA MET A 161 8.13 -3.95 -9.07
C MET A 161 9.59 -4.08 -8.63
N ILE A 162 9.82 -4.21 -7.34
CA ILE A 162 11.14 -4.33 -6.72
C ILE A 162 11.13 -5.44 -5.65
N ASP A 163 12.33 -5.81 -5.17
CA ASP A 163 12.55 -6.73 -4.05
C ASP A 163 12.05 -8.18 -4.26
N PHE A 164 12.47 -8.83 -5.35
CA PHE A 164 12.16 -10.23 -5.64
C PHE A 164 13.09 -11.25 -4.95
N ALA A 165 13.96 -10.81 -4.03
CA ALA A 165 14.99 -11.67 -3.43
C ALA A 165 14.43 -12.83 -2.60
N LYS A 166 13.17 -12.74 -2.17
CA LYS A 166 12.46 -13.79 -1.43
C LYS A 166 11.44 -14.54 -2.28
N SER A 167 11.36 -14.24 -3.57
CA SER A 167 10.48 -14.96 -4.46
C SER A 167 11.07 -16.33 -4.74
N VAL A 168 10.28 -17.38 -4.50
CA VAL A 168 10.74 -18.77 -4.62
C VAL A 168 9.93 -19.51 -5.68
N PRO A 169 10.55 -20.36 -6.50
CA PRO A 169 9.83 -21.16 -7.47
C PRO A 169 8.92 -22.17 -6.76
N VAL A 170 7.76 -22.43 -7.36
CA VAL A 170 6.79 -23.43 -6.90
C VAL A 170 6.66 -24.50 -7.97
N GLU A 171 6.86 -25.76 -7.59
CA GLU A 171 6.76 -26.90 -8.51
C GLU A 171 5.37 -27.54 -8.47
N GLY A 172 4.87 -27.96 -9.63
CA GLY A 172 3.62 -28.73 -9.74
C GLY A 172 2.33 -27.93 -9.48
N HIS A 173 2.42 -26.62 -9.27
CA HIS A 173 1.28 -25.74 -9.02
C HIS A 173 1.36 -24.48 -9.88
N ILE A 174 0.21 -24.00 -10.35
CA ILE A 174 0.11 -22.71 -11.06
C ILE A 174 -0.57 -21.72 -10.12
N MET A 175 0.13 -20.64 -9.80
CA MET A 175 -0.37 -19.62 -8.90
C MET A 175 -1.30 -18.62 -9.60
N ASP A 176 -2.41 -18.28 -8.94
CA ASP A 176 -3.34 -17.25 -9.39
C ASP A 176 -3.16 -15.90 -8.64
N HIS A 177 -2.42 -15.91 -7.53
CA HIS A 177 -2.13 -14.78 -6.63
C HIS A 177 -3.36 -14.06 -6.09
N ARG A 178 -4.49 -14.75 -6.04
CA ARG A 178 -5.80 -14.22 -5.61
C ARG A 178 -6.51 -15.13 -4.63
N SER A 179 -6.39 -16.43 -4.80
CA SER A 179 -6.91 -17.44 -3.92
C SER A 179 -6.38 -17.21 -2.50
N GLU A 180 -7.22 -17.51 -1.51
CA GLU A 180 -6.82 -17.36 -0.12
C GLU A 180 -5.67 -18.33 0.18
N TRP A 181 -4.68 -17.83 0.89
CA TRP A 181 -3.55 -18.67 1.26
C TRP A 181 -3.95 -19.74 2.26
N GLN A 182 -3.47 -20.94 1.98
CA GLN A 182 -3.56 -22.09 2.85
C GLN A 182 -2.21 -22.80 2.81
N LEU A 183 -1.80 -23.39 3.91
CA LEU A 183 -0.53 -24.11 3.96
C LEU A 183 -0.50 -25.20 2.87
N GLY A 184 0.49 -25.13 1.97
CA GLY A 184 0.71 -26.04 0.85
C GLY A 184 0.18 -25.55 -0.49
N ASN A 185 -0.59 -24.43 -0.54
CA ASN A 185 -1.04 -23.86 -1.81
C ASN A 185 -0.12 -22.74 -2.33
N HIS A 186 0.85 -22.29 -1.54
CA HIS A 186 1.82 -21.24 -1.86
C HIS A 186 1.23 -19.86 -2.24
N GLU A 187 -0.09 -19.66 -2.16
CA GLU A 187 -0.74 -18.42 -2.61
C GLU A 187 -0.29 -17.19 -1.82
N ASP A 188 0.12 -16.14 -2.52
CA ASP A 188 0.71 -14.94 -1.88
C ASP A 188 -0.27 -13.76 -1.82
N GLY A 189 -1.39 -13.83 -2.54
CA GLY A 189 -2.39 -12.75 -2.62
C GLY A 189 -1.88 -11.49 -3.34
N TYR A 190 -0.79 -11.56 -4.11
CA TYR A 190 -0.17 -10.39 -4.76
C TYR A 190 -1.16 -9.63 -5.66
N PHE A 191 -1.93 -10.35 -6.49
CA PHE A 191 -2.90 -9.72 -7.37
C PHE A 191 -4.15 -9.25 -6.62
N THR A 192 -4.54 -9.90 -5.51
CA THR A 192 -5.56 -9.34 -4.60
C THR A 192 -5.10 -7.99 -4.06
N GLY A 193 -3.83 -7.89 -3.62
CA GLY A 193 -3.20 -6.65 -3.21
C GLY A 193 -3.24 -5.56 -4.28
N LEU A 194 -2.80 -5.91 -5.49
CA LEU A 194 -2.75 -4.98 -6.61
C LEU A 194 -4.15 -4.53 -7.06
N ASP A 195 -5.12 -5.44 -7.07
CA ASP A 195 -6.52 -5.13 -7.38
C ASP A 195 -7.11 -4.16 -6.35
N ASN A 196 -6.81 -4.36 -5.07
CA ASN A 196 -7.24 -3.44 -4.01
C ASN A 196 -6.57 -2.07 -4.11
N LEU A 197 -5.27 -2.01 -4.40
CA LEU A 197 -4.55 -0.74 -4.61
C LEU A 197 -5.17 0.06 -5.76
N ILE A 198 -5.44 -0.60 -6.89
CA ILE A 198 -6.11 0.01 -8.03
C ILE A 198 -7.51 0.52 -7.64
N LYS A 199 -8.29 -0.26 -6.89
CA LYS A 199 -9.65 0.11 -6.46
C LYS A 199 -9.65 1.28 -5.47
N VAL A 200 -8.68 1.39 -4.56
CA VAL A 200 -8.58 2.50 -3.61
C VAL A 200 -8.48 3.84 -4.35
N GLU A 201 -7.65 3.91 -5.40
CA GLU A 201 -7.52 5.11 -6.24
C GLU A 201 -8.81 5.50 -6.97
N PHE A 202 -9.68 4.53 -7.31
CA PHE A 202 -10.95 4.80 -7.98
C PHE A 202 -12.05 5.33 -7.06
N SER A 203 -12.14 4.82 -5.83
CA SER A 203 -13.30 5.06 -4.97
C SER A 203 -13.35 6.46 -4.36
N HIS A 204 -12.19 7.08 -4.09
CA HIS A 204 -12.14 8.37 -3.40
C HIS A 204 -12.70 9.54 -4.25
N ARG A 205 -12.63 9.41 -5.59
CA ARG A 205 -13.22 10.37 -6.54
C ARG A 205 -14.73 10.52 -6.41
N SER A 206 -15.47 9.47 -6.10
CA SER A 206 -16.94 9.55 -6.02
C SER A 206 -17.42 10.25 -4.76
N PHE A 207 -16.70 10.08 -3.64
CA PHE A 207 -17.13 10.63 -2.36
C PHE A 207 -16.89 12.14 -2.26
N TYR A 208 -15.70 12.61 -2.65
CA TYR A 208 -15.39 14.04 -2.59
C TYR A 208 -16.04 14.85 -3.70
N LEU A 209 -16.22 14.30 -4.91
CA LEU A 209 -17.01 14.97 -5.94
C LEU A 209 -18.46 15.14 -5.47
N PHE A 210 -19.02 14.15 -4.76
CA PHE A 210 -20.37 14.25 -4.20
C PHE A 210 -20.46 15.29 -3.07
N ILE A 211 -19.49 15.34 -2.16
CA ILE A 211 -19.44 16.36 -1.10
C ILE A 211 -19.21 17.76 -1.70
N PHE A 212 -18.29 17.92 -2.65
CA PHE A 212 -18.07 19.21 -3.32
C PHE A 212 -19.31 19.66 -4.08
N LEU A 213 -20.00 18.74 -4.77
CA LEU A 213 -21.26 19.04 -5.45
C LEU A 213 -22.34 19.45 -4.44
N LEU A 214 -22.48 18.74 -3.31
CA LEU A 214 -23.42 19.09 -2.25
C LEU A 214 -23.11 20.45 -1.61
N LEU A 215 -21.85 20.75 -1.32
CA LEU A 215 -21.43 22.05 -0.77
C LEU A 215 -21.61 23.17 -1.80
N SER A 216 -21.35 22.91 -3.09
CA SER A 216 -21.58 23.88 -4.17
C SER A 216 -23.07 24.14 -4.40
N ILE A 217 -23.91 23.10 -4.34
CA ILE A 217 -25.38 23.23 -4.40
C ILE A 217 -25.91 23.97 -3.17
N HIS A 218 -25.38 23.69 -1.98
CA HIS A 218 -25.77 24.39 -0.75
C HIS A 218 -25.36 25.87 -0.78
N HIS A 219 -24.14 26.18 -1.24
CA HIS A 219 -23.66 27.55 -1.43
C HIS A 219 -24.48 28.30 -2.50
N TYR A 220 -24.77 27.66 -3.63
CA TYR A 220 -25.62 28.23 -4.68
C TYR A 220 -27.05 28.51 -4.19
N ARG A 221 -27.67 27.59 -3.43
CA ARG A 221 -28.99 27.82 -2.83
C ARG A 221 -28.99 28.97 -1.81
N ARG A 222 -27.92 29.10 -1.01
CA ARG A 222 -27.80 30.18 -0.03
C ARG A 222 -27.64 31.56 -0.68
N ASN A 223 -26.89 31.65 -1.78
CA ASN A 223 -26.62 32.92 -2.46
C ASN A 223 -27.66 33.29 -3.53
N GLY A 224 -28.29 32.31 -4.17
CA GLY A 224 -29.40 32.53 -5.10
C GLY A 224 -30.68 33.02 -4.42
N ALA A 225 -30.91 32.65 -3.16
CA ALA A 225 -32.03 33.15 -2.37
C ALA A 225 -31.88 34.64 -1.96
N THR A 226 -30.65 35.15 -1.89
CA THR A 226 -30.37 36.55 -1.55
C THR A 226 -30.60 37.48 -2.75
N MET A 227 -30.44 36.99 -3.98
CA MET A 227 -30.57 37.81 -5.20
C MET A 227 -32.02 38.08 -5.63
N MET A 228 -32.98 37.27 -5.16
CA MET A 228 -34.42 37.49 -5.43
C MET A 228 -35.13 38.40 -4.42
N ARG A 229 -34.43 38.94 -3.41
CA ARG A 229 -35.02 39.88 -2.43
C ARG A 229 -34.65 41.36 -2.66
N THR A 230 -33.91 41.67 -3.73
CA THR A 230 -33.47 43.04 -4.04
C THR A 230 -34.07 43.60 -5.33
N VAL A 231 -35.07 42.93 -5.90
CA VAL A 231 -35.88 43.45 -7.01
C VAL A 231 -37.35 43.36 -6.58
N GLY A 232 -37.77 44.31 -5.76
CA GLY A 232 -39.14 44.49 -5.28
C GLY A 232 -39.32 45.95 -4.86
#